data_AF-A0A1V2PAW4-F1
#
_entry.id   AF-A0A1V2PAW4-F1
#
_cell.length_a   1.000
_cell.length_b   1.000
_cell.length_c   1.000
_cell.angle_alpha   90.00
_cell.angle_beta   90.00
_cell.angle_gamma   90.00
#
_symmetry.space_group_name_H-M   'P 1'
#
loop_
_entity.id
_entity.type
_entity.pdbx_description
1 polymer ?
#
loop_
_entity_poly.entity_id
_entity_poly.type
_entity_poly.pdbx_seq_one_letter_code
_entity_poly.pdbx_strand_id
1 'polypeptide(L)'
;MPIIDLQRRLAEAGRIRIGQQVPTGNGRSRPEKLETFRLTSSDQHRIRQAADLFGGEARPWSAPAGQQWEVVTTADAIDVIVPPSDMSFSQHYELWSAGGCQRRCDGGTESISDGPCVCDPDARECDIHTRLSVMLRDLPGLGVWRIDTQGYYAAVELQGAVGVIQMAAGRGQMLPARLRLEQRQVKRPGQQTRRFAVPVLDVEVSPGQLIGGGTEVRQISAGVAEQPVDGAARLTPVPASLPAAPVASVAEQAAAANEPKTRAKRKNSAAPIPSTGLKPRTAGQAARPAPGAVSEAAPVAEEMITRAQQNKLHAQLGEFGINERPDKLTTVGLLARRPAITSSNDLTKAQASTVIDVLERALADVDPPKALDGALAAAEANEDGS
;
A
#
# COMPACT_ATOMS: atom_id res chain seq x y z
N MET A 1 2.28 -3.53 32.29
CA MET A 1 2.48 -4.50 31.19
C MET A 1 1.68 -4.02 29.99
N PRO A 2 2.27 -3.99 28.78
CA PRO A 2 1.52 -3.72 27.55
C PRO A 2 0.60 -4.90 27.19
N ILE A 3 -0.47 -4.61 26.45
CA ILE A 3 -1.36 -5.64 25.89
C ILE A 3 -0.63 -6.28 24.70
N ILE A 4 -0.50 -7.62 24.70
CA ILE A 4 0.39 -8.36 23.79
C ILE A 4 -0.19 -8.48 22.38
N ASP A 5 -1.52 -8.46 22.23
CA ASP A 5 -2.23 -8.57 20.96
C ASP A 5 -2.42 -7.22 20.23
N LEU A 6 -2.03 -6.10 20.87
CA LEU A 6 -2.09 -4.78 20.25
C LEU A 6 -0.75 -4.39 19.64
N GLN A 7 -0.76 -4.14 18.34
CA GLN A 7 0.40 -3.55 17.67
C GLN A 7 0.64 -2.14 18.22
N ARG A 8 1.86 -1.92 18.72
CA ARG A 8 2.29 -0.61 19.22
C ARG A 8 2.48 0.33 18.02
N ARG A 9 1.95 1.55 18.13
CA ARG A 9 2.14 2.60 17.12
C ARG A 9 2.35 3.95 17.78
N LEU A 10 3.21 4.78 17.17
CA LEU A 10 3.28 6.21 17.48
C LEU A 10 2.11 6.92 16.79
N ALA A 11 1.64 8.02 17.37
CA ALA A 11 0.59 8.83 16.76
C ALA A 11 1.10 9.48 15.45
N GLU A 12 0.28 9.48 14.40
CA GLU A 12 0.57 10.21 13.16
C GLU A 12 0.46 11.71 13.45
N ALA A 13 1.61 12.39 13.44
CA ALA A 13 1.74 13.82 13.64
C ALA A 13 1.28 14.63 12.42
N GLY A 14 1.45 14.05 11.24
CA GLY A 14 1.19 14.68 9.97
C GLY A 14 1.71 13.83 8.81
N ARG A 15 1.64 14.38 7.60
CA ARG A 15 2.09 13.73 6.38
C ARG A 15 3.08 14.59 5.61
N ILE A 16 4.09 13.94 5.06
CA ILE A 16 5.08 14.49 4.15
C ILE A 16 4.62 14.16 2.73
N ARG A 17 4.44 15.19 1.91
CA ARG A 17 3.97 15.09 0.52
C ARG A 17 5.06 15.59 -0.42
N ILE A 18 5.17 14.95 -1.58
CA ILE A 18 6.17 15.24 -2.63
C ILE A 18 5.56 15.90 -3.87
N GLY A 19 4.29 16.31 -3.78
CA GLY A 19 3.54 16.93 -4.86
C GLY A 19 2.31 17.68 -4.34
N GLN A 20 1.75 18.51 -5.20
CA GLN A 20 0.55 19.30 -4.92
C GLN A 20 -0.42 19.30 -6.10
N GLN A 21 -1.68 19.64 -5.86
CA GLN A 21 -2.61 19.95 -6.94
C GLN A 21 -2.70 21.46 -7.07
N VAL A 22 -2.45 21.98 -8.27
CA VAL A 22 -2.62 23.40 -8.57
C VAL A 22 -3.79 23.62 -9.50
N PRO A 23 -4.57 24.71 -9.30
CA PRO A 23 -5.62 25.06 -10.24
C PRO A 23 -5.02 25.39 -11.61
N THR A 24 -5.70 24.96 -12.65
CA THR A 24 -5.47 25.40 -14.03
C THR A 24 -6.45 26.51 -14.35
N GLY A 25 -6.11 27.37 -15.32
CA GLY A 25 -6.96 28.49 -15.74
C GLY A 25 -8.38 28.10 -16.16
N ASN A 26 -8.62 26.82 -16.46
CA ASN A 26 -9.92 26.28 -16.87
C ASN A 26 -10.74 25.70 -15.70
N GLY A 27 -10.41 26.03 -14.45
CA GLY A 27 -11.13 25.56 -13.25
C GLY A 27 -10.90 24.10 -12.87
N ARG A 28 -10.05 23.37 -13.60
CA ARG A 28 -9.61 22.00 -13.26
C ARG A 28 -8.33 22.04 -12.42
N SER A 29 -8.06 21.05 -11.59
CA SER A 29 -6.75 20.93 -10.93
C SER A 29 -5.80 20.06 -11.75
N ARG A 30 -4.51 20.39 -11.76
CA ARG A 30 -3.45 19.53 -12.30
C ARG A 30 -2.47 19.15 -11.18
N PRO A 31 -1.91 17.93 -11.20
CA PRO A 31 -0.81 17.60 -10.32
C PRO A 31 0.44 18.39 -10.73
N GLU A 32 1.06 19.01 -9.75
CA GLU A 32 2.34 19.68 -9.84
C GLU A 32 3.35 18.99 -8.92
N LYS A 33 4.55 18.80 -9.46
CA LYS A 33 5.66 18.23 -8.73
C LYS A 33 6.32 19.33 -7.92
N LEU A 34 6.65 19.00 -6.68
CA LEU A 34 7.42 19.88 -5.82
C LEU A 34 8.90 19.54 -5.94
N GLU A 35 9.73 20.58 -5.85
CA GLU A 35 11.18 20.42 -5.69
C GLU A 35 11.54 20.15 -4.22
N THR A 36 10.69 20.60 -3.30
CA THR A 36 10.81 20.47 -1.84
C THR A 36 9.66 19.67 -1.25
N PHE A 37 9.58 19.60 0.08
CA PHE A 37 8.54 18.87 0.78
C PHE A 37 7.33 19.74 1.08
N ARG A 38 6.15 19.12 1.11
CA ARG A 38 4.93 19.72 1.65
C ARG A 38 4.48 18.95 2.88
N LEU A 39 4.48 19.62 4.02
CA LEU A 39 4.05 19.06 5.30
C LEU A 39 2.58 19.42 5.53
N THR A 40 1.78 18.44 5.97
CA THR A 40 0.35 18.63 6.26
C THR A 40 -0.01 18.03 7.61
N SER A 41 -0.82 18.72 8.41
CA SER A 41 -1.30 18.25 9.72
C SER A 41 -2.63 18.93 10.08
N SER A 42 -3.43 18.31 10.94
CA SER A 42 -4.58 18.98 11.57
C SER A 42 -4.15 20.00 12.63
N ASP A 43 -2.93 19.89 13.17
CA ASP A 43 -2.39 20.77 14.18
C ASP A 43 -1.69 21.98 13.54
N GLN A 44 -2.31 23.15 13.67
CA GLN A 44 -1.78 24.41 13.17
C GLN A 44 -0.42 24.77 13.79
N HIS A 45 -0.24 24.49 15.08
CA HIS A 45 0.96 24.90 15.80
C HIS A 45 2.18 24.15 15.26
N ARG A 46 2.04 22.85 15.00
CA ARG A 46 3.10 22.04 14.36
C ARG A 46 3.48 22.54 12.98
N ILE A 47 2.50 22.95 12.17
CA ILE A 47 2.77 23.45 10.82
C ILE A 47 3.46 24.82 10.84
N ARG A 48 3.11 25.69 11.78
CA ARG A 48 3.84 26.95 11.99
C ARG A 48 5.29 26.71 12.40
N GLN A 49 5.52 25.83 13.38
CA GLN A 49 6.88 25.45 13.78
C GLN A 49 7.68 24.81 12.64
N ALA A 50 7.02 23.99 11.81
CA ALA A 50 7.66 23.42 10.63
C ALA A 50 8.03 24.49 9.59
N ALA A 51 7.18 25.52 9.42
CA ALA A 51 7.49 26.67 8.57
C ALA A 51 8.69 27.48 9.11
N ASP A 52 8.77 27.67 10.43
CA ASP A 52 9.88 28.38 11.07
C ASP A 52 11.22 27.62 10.89
N LEU A 53 11.19 26.28 10.98
CA LEU A 53 12.38 25.42 10.90
C LEU A 53 12.84 25.15 9.46
N PHE A 54 11.92 24.82 8.56
CA PHE A 54 12.23 24.37 7.19
C PHE A 54 11.93 25.42 6.12
N GLY A 55 11.53 26.62 6.55
CA GLY A 55 11.07 27.71 5.70
C GLY A 55 9.68 27.46 5.12
N GLY A 56 9.16 28.49 4.45
CA GLY A 56 7.83 28.49 3.84
C GLY A 56 6.80 29.25 4.67
N GLU A 57 5.52 29.10 4.31
CA GLU A 57 4.40 29.77 4.96
C GLU A 57 3.33 28.76 5.37
N ALA A 58 2.94 28.79 6.63
CA ALA A 58 1.87 27.97 7.16
C ALA A 58 0.49 28.49 6.68
N ARG A 59 -0.22 27.68 5.90
CA ARG A 59 -1.52 28.05 5.31
C ARG A 59 -2.60 27.04 5.66
N PRO A 60 -3.88 27.47 5.76
CA PRO A 60 -4.99 26.53 5.87
C PRO A 60 -5.17 25.79 4.54
N TRP A 61 -5.46 24.49 4.60
CA TRP A 61 -5.72 23.66 3.43
C TRP A 61 -6.90 22.73 3.66
N SER A 62 -7.70 22.49 2.62
CA SER A 62 -8.84 21.57 2.67
C SER A 62 -8.38 20.18 2.24
N ALA A 63 -8.29 19.25 3.19
CA ALA A 63 -7.97 17.86 2.93
C ALA A 63 -9.25 17.05 2.68
N PRO A 64 -9.16 15.87 2.04
CA PRO A 64 -10.27 14.92 1.99
C PRO A 64 -10.79 14.51 3.38
N ALA A 65 -9.92 14.58 4.41
CA ALA A 65 -10.26 14.27 5.80
C ALA A 65 -10.77 15.48 6.61
N GLY A 66 -10.95 16.65 5.97
CA GLY A 66 -11.40 17.89 6.62
C GLY A 66 -10.36 19.01 6.60
N GLN A 67 -10.67 20.09 7.32
CA GLN A 67 -9.80 21.27 7.41
C GLN A 67 -8.48 20.91 8.09
N GLN A 68 -7.38 21.25 7.44
CA GLN A 68 -6.03 21.01 7.92
C GLN A 68 -5.15 22.25 7.66
N TRP A 69 -3.88 22.13 8.02
CA TRP A 69 -2.84 23.11 7.80
C TRP A 69 -1.72 22.49 6.97
N GLU A 70 -1.07 23.33 6.17
CA GLU A 70 0.03 22.93 5.30
C GLU A 70 1.17 23.95 5.32
N VAL A 71 2.37 23.46 5.00
CA VAL A 71 3.51 24.30 4.62
C VAL A 71 4.26 23.61 3.49
N VAL A 72 4.59 24.34 2.44
CA VAL A 72 5.57 23.93 1.44
C VAL A 72 6.92 24.48 1.90
N THR A 73 7.86 23.59 2.20
CA THR A 73 9.17 23.95 2.74
C THR A 73 10.05 24.61 1.67
N THR A 74 11.01 25.42 2.07
CA THR A 74 12.09 25.86 1.17
C THR A 74 13.25 24.87 1.18
N ALA A 75 13.36 24.03 2.21
CA ALA A 75 14.33 22.95 2.30
C ALA A 75 13.98 21.77 1.38
N ASP A 76 14.97 21.28 0.63
CA ASP A 76 14.92 20.08 -0.23
C ASP A 76 15.34 18.78 0.51
N ALA A 77 15.80 18.94 1.75
CA ALA A 77 16.20 17.87 2.64
C ALA A 77 15.78 18.17 4.08
N ILE A 78 15.34 17.15 4.80
CA ILE A 78 14.89 17.24 6.19
C ILE A 78 15.63 16.20 7.03
N ASP A 79 16.14 16.64 8.18
CA ASP A 79 16.76 15.74 9.14
C ASP A 79 15.68 14.98 9.92
N VAL A 80 15.74 13.66 9.81
CA VAL A 80 14.75 12.75 10.35
C VAL A 80 15.39 11.74 11.29
N ILE A 81 14.53 11.09 12.06
CA ILE A 81 14.87 9.92 12.85
C ILE A 81 13.97 8.80 12.39
N VAL A 82 14.56 7.66 12.04
CA VAL A 82 13.84 6.47 11.59
C VAL A 82 13.54 5.59 12.80
N PRO A 83 12.27 5.39 13.17
CA PRO A 83 11.90 4.42 14.20
C PRO A 83 12.23 2.99 13.79
N PRO A 84 12.21 2.03 14.75
CA PRO A 84 12.28 0.61 14.45
C PRO A 84 11.31 0.20 13.33
N SER A 85 11.73 -0.74 12.49
CA SER A 85 11.12 -1.02 11.20
C SER A 85 9.66 -1.46 11.24
N ASP A 86 9.27 -2.20 12.26
CA ASP A 86 7.90 -2.62 12.53
C ASP A 86 6.95 -1.43 12.72
N MET A 87 7.49 -0.26 13.05
CA MET A 87 6.77 1.01 13.20
C MET A 87 7.01 1.98 12.03
N SER A 88 8.14 1.87 11.32
CA SER A 88 8.57 2.87 10.35
C SER A 88 8.27 2.54 8.90
N PHE A 89 8.08 1.29 8.50
CA PHE A 89 7.97 0.94 7.08
C PHE A 89 6.87 -0.08 6.78
N SER A 90 6.09 0.18 5.73
CA SER A 90 5.16 -0.80 5.15
C SER A 90 5.15 -0.67 3.63
N GLN A 91 5.08 -1.81 2.94
CA GLN A 91 4.97 -1.86 1.49
C GLN A 91 4.07 -3.02 1.07
N HIS A 92 3.09 -2.71 0.21
CA HIS A 92 2.17 -3.69 -0.34
C HIS A 92 1.75 -3.29 -1.76
N TYR A 93 1.33 -4.28 -2.55
CA TYR A 93 0.49 -4.06 -3.71
C TYR A 93 -0.95 -3.88 -3.23
N GLU A 94 -1.56 -2.73 -3.51
CA GLU A 94 -2.92 -2.44 -3.05
C GLU A 94 -3.83 -2.02 -4.19
N LEU A 95 -5.08 -2.50 -4.14
CA LEU A 95 -6.17 -2.02 -4.99
C LEU A 95 -7.13 -1.22 -4.12
N TRP A 96 -7.31 0.06 -4.42
CA TRP A 96 -8.23 0.94 -3.69
C TRP A 96 -9.46 1.25 -4.54
N SER A 97 -10.64 1.18 -3.92
CA SER A 97 -11.89 1.72 -4.45
C SER A 97 -12.43 2.81 -3.52
N ALA A 98 -13.55 3.45 -3.90
CA ALA A 98 -14.26 4.37 -3.01
C ALA A 98 -14.71 3.70 -1.69
N GLY A 99 -14.92 2.38 -1.71
CA GLY A 99 -15.29 1.59 -0.53
C GLY A 99 -14.11 1.12 0.32
N GLY A 100 -12.86 1.48 -0.03
CA GLY A 100 -11.66 1.13 0.72
C GLY A 100 -10.72 0.18 -0.03
N CYS A 101 -9.76 -0.37 0.71
CA CYS A 101 -8.76 -1.29 0.19
C CYS A 101 -9.44 -2.63 -0.14
N GLN A 102 -9.51 -2.96 -1.43
CA GLN A 102 -10.12 -4.19 -1.94
C GLN A 102 -9.15 -5.36 -1.89
N ARG A 103 -7.85 -5.09 -2.07
CA ARG A 103 -6.79 -6.09 -2.03
C ARG A 103 -5.54 -5.50 -1.41
N ARG A 104 -4.82 -6.30 -0.64
CA ARG A 104 -3.48 -5.98 -0.13
C ARG A 104 -2.59 -7.21 -0.21
N CYS A 105 -1.66 -7.20 -1.16
CA CYS A 105 -0.72 -8.29 -1.39
C CYS A 105 0.73 -7.92 -1.04
N ASP A 106 1.52 -8.92 -0.66
CA ASP A 106 2.98 -8.83 -0.53
C ASP A 106 3.76 -9.42 -1.73
N GLY A 107 3.04 -9.89 -2.76
CA GLY A 107 3.60 -10.58 -3.93
C GLY A 107 3.49 -12.11 -3.85
N GLY A 108 3.23 -12.68 -2.67
CA GLY A 108 2.95 -14.10 -2.48
C GLY A 108 1.53 -14.36 -1.95
N THR A 109 1.09 -13.56 -0.98
CA THR A 109 -0.19 -13.71 -0.26
C THR A 109 -0.98 -12.41 -0.29
N GLU A 110 -2.30 -12.54 -0.31
CA GLU A 110 -3.28 -11.45 -0.18
C GLU A 110 -3.87 -11.49 1.24
N SER A 111 -3.72 -10.39 1.97
CA SER A 111 -3.95 -10.31 3.42
C SER A 111 -5.39 -9.99 3.85
N ILE A 112 -6.30 -9.63 2.93
CA ILE A 112 -7.70 -9.31 3.27
C ILE A 112 -8.59 -10.55 3.17
N SER A 113 -8.37 -11.39 2.17
CA SER A 113 -9.08 -12.64 1.89
C SER A 113 -8.29 -13.88 2.32
N ASP A 114 -7.08 -13.71 2.85
CA ASP A 114 -6.16 -14.78 3.25
C ASP A 114 -5.87 -15.79 2.11
N GLY A 115 -5.74 -15.28 0.87
CA GLY A 115 -5.56 -16.06 -0.35
C GLY A 115 -4.18 -15.87 -1.01
N PRO A 116 -3.91 -16.52 -2.16
CA PRO A 116 -2.73 -16.23 -2.95
C PRO A 116 -2.79 -14.80 -3.53
N CYS A 117 -1.64 -14.17 -3.69
CA CYS A 117 -1.54 -12.87 -4.33
C CYS A 117 -1.99 -12.96 -5.80
N VAL A 118 -3.00 -12.18 -6.17
CA VAL A 118 -3.53 -12.08 -7.54
C VAL A 118 -3.06 -10.84 -8.29
N CYS A 119 -2.29 -9.96 -7.63
CA CYS A 119 -1.75 -8.76 -8.27
C CYS A 119 -0.63 -9.15 -9.23
N ASP A 120 -0.82 -8.88 -10.53
CA ASP A 120 0.22 -9.06 -11.55
C ASP A 120 1.23 -7.88 -11.50
N PRO A 121 2.54 -8.13 -11.32
CA PRO A 121 3.55 -7.09 -11.30
C PRO A 121 3.79 -6.41 -12.66
N ASP A 122 3.44 -7.06 -13.77
CA ASP A 122 3.61 -6.60 -15.14
C ASP A 122 2.33 -6.00 -15.73
N ALA A 123 1.15 -6.50 -15.31
CA ALA A 123 -0.17 -5.95 -15.62
C ALA A 123 -0.87 -5.42 -14.35
N ARG A 124 -0.36 -4.31 -13.83
CA ARG A 124 -0.72 -3.78 -12.50
C ARG A 124 -2.16 -3.26 -12.43
N GLU A 125 -3.10 -4.12 -12.06
CA GLU A 125 -4.37 -3.68 -11.47
C GLU A 125 -4.14 -3.07 -10.08
N CYS A 126 -3.14 -3.59 -9.34
CA CYS A 126 -2.74 -3.12 -8.02
C CYS A 126 -1.58 -2.12 -8.10
N ASP A 127 -1.70 -0.99 -7.40
CA ASP A 127 -0.62 -0.01 -7.28
C ASP A 127 0.38 -0.43 -6.20
N ILE A 128 1.65 -0.07 -6.37
CA ILE A 128 2.65 -0.20 -5.31
C ILE A 128 2.38 0.88 -4.29
N HIS A 129 2.17 0.54 -3.03
CA HIS A 129 2.03 1.50 -1.94
C HIS A 129 3.20 1.33 -0.97
N THR A 130 4.13 2.29 -1.00
CA THR A 130 5.23 2.38 -0.03
C THR A 130 4.94 3.49 0.97
N ARG A 131 4.97 3.15 2.26
CA ARG A 131 4.73 4.09 3.36
C ARG A 131 5.92 4.05 4.30
N LEU A 132 6.54 5.21 4.48
CA LEU A 132 7.64 5.41 5.42
C LEU A 132 7.18 6.41 6.50
N SER A 133 7.31 6.04 7.76
CA SER A 133 7.00 6.82 8.94
C SER A 133 8.29 7.21 9.63
N VAL A 134 8.55 8.51 9.76
CA VAL A 134 9.76 9.07 10.36
C VAL A 134 9.40 10.10 11.41
N MET A 135 10.29 10.36 12.37
CA MET A 135 10.16 11.52 13.26
C MET A 135 11.00 12.66 12.68
N LEU A 136 10.48 13.89 12.73
CA LEU A 136 11.25 15.07 12.32
C LEU A 136 12.15 15.46 13.50
N ARG A 137 13.47 15.47 13.30
CA ARG A 137 14.46 15.53 14.38
C ARG A 137 14.32 16.79 15.24
N ASP A 138 14.16 17.93 14.58
CA ASP A 138 14.19 19.25 15.23
C ASP A 138 12.80 19.85 15.43
N LEU A 139 11.74 19.18 14.94
CA LEU A 139 10.38 19.66 15.12
C LEU A 139 9.86 19.23 16.50
N PRO A 140 9.41 20.18 17.35
CA PRO A 140 8.86 19.83 18.66
C PRO A 140 7.61 18.94 18.55
N GLY A 141 7.52 17.97 19.47
CA GLY A 141 6.36 17.10 19.63
C GLY A 141 6.63 15.65 19.24
N LEU A 142 6.10 14.73 20.05
CA LEU A 142 6.17 13.30 19.75
C LEU A 142 5.14 12.93 18.68
N GLY A 143 5.58 12.09 17.74
CA GLY A 143 4.75 11.52 16.69
C GLY A 143 5.53 11.25 15.41
N VAL A 144 4.92 10.47 14.52
CA VAL A 144 5.51 10.12 13.22
C VAL A 144 4.87 10.91 12.10
N TRP A 145 5.69 11.32 11.16
CA TRP A 145 5.33 11.93 9.91
C TRP A 145 5.41 10.88 8.81
N ARG A 146 4.31 10.65 8.11
CA ARG A 146 4.25 9.61 7.09
C ARG A 146 4.41 10.18 5.69
N ILE A 147 5.30 9.60 4.90
CA ILE A 147 5.39 9.78 3.46
C ILE A 147 4.77 8.56 2.77
N ASP A 148 3.84 8.82 1.85
CA ASP A 148 3.18 7.81 1.03
C ASP A 148 3.62 8.00 -0.44
N THR A 149 4.12 6.96 -1.10
CA THR A 149 4.53 7.00 -2.52
C THR A 149 4.11 5.74 -3.28
N GLN A 150 3.77 5.93 -4.55
CA GLN A 150 3.47 4.86 -5.51
C GLN A 150 4.57 4.67 -6.56
N GLY A 151 5.68 5.41 -6.44
CA GLY A 151 6.77 5.35 -7.39
C GLY A 151 7.57 4.05 -7.26
N TYR A 152 7.78 3.34 -8.38
CA TYR A 152 8.59 2.12 -8.42
C TYR A 152 10.01 2.32 -7.85
N TYR A 153 10.70 3.39 -8.24
CA TYR A 153 12.06 3.66 -7.75
C TYR A 153 12.10 3.94 -6.25
N ALA A 154 11.12 4.70 -5.74
CA ALA A 154 11.01 4.96 -4.32
C ALA A 154 10.73 3.66 -3.53
N ALA A 155 9.91 2.78 -4.08
CA ALA A 155 9.61 1.49 -3.47
C ALA A 155 10.86 0.61 -3.31
N VAL A 156 11.67 0.49 -4.36
CA VAL A 156 12.90 -0.31 -4.35
C VAL A 156 13.97 0.33 -3.45
N GLU A 157 14.21 1.63 -3.59
CA GLU A 157 15.29 2.33 -2.87
C GLU A 157 15.00 2.43 -1.36
N LEU A 158 13.77 2.78 -0.97
CA LEU A 158 13.42 2.90 0.45
C LEU A 158 13.40 1.53 1.14
N GLN A 159 12.93 0.48 0.46
CA GLN A 159 12.99 -0.87 1.02
C GLN A 159 14.45 -1.31 1.26
N GLY A 160 15.35 -1.03 0.31
CA GLY A 160 16.78 -1.30 0.47
C GLY A 160 17.38 -0.56 1.66
N ALA A 161 17.13 0.74 1.77
CA ALA A 161 17.62 1.57 2.87
C ALA A 161 17.12 1.06 4.24
N VAL A 162 15.82 0.77 4.36
CA VAL A 162 15.22 0.24 5.59
C VAL A 162 15.77 -1.16 5.91
N GLY A 163 16.01 -2.01 4.92
CA GLY A 163 16.61 -3.34 5.14
C GLY A 163 18.00 -3.25 5.78
N VAL A 164 18.85 -2.33 5.33
CA VAL A 164 20.17 -2.08 5.93
C VAL A 164 20.04 -1.53 7.35
N ILE A 165 19.13 -0.57 7.56
CA ILE A 165 18.80 -0.01 8.88
C ILE A 165 18.38 -1.14 9.83
N GLN A 166 17.54 -2.08 9.41
CA GLN A 166 17.09 -3.21 10.24
C GLN A 166 18.24 -4.12 10.66
N MET A 167 19.12 -4.46 9.72
CA MET A 167 20.27 -5.33 10.00
C MET A 167 21.21 -4.70 11.03
N ALA A 168 21.39 -3.38 10.97
CA ALA A 168 22.25 -2.64 11.89
C ALA A 168 21.56 -2.32 13.23
N ALA A 169 20.28 -1.96 13.20
CA ALA A 169 19.51 -1.46 14.33
C ALA A 169 18.83 -2.57 15.15
N GLY A 170 19.37 -3.80 15.13
CA GLY A 170 18.81 -5.04 15.73
C GLY A 170 18.45 -5.00 17.24
N ARG A 171 18.34 -3.82 17.84
CA ARG A 171 17.97 -3.53 19.24
C ARG A 171 16.97 -2.38 19.39
N GLY A 172 16.16 -2.09 18.36
CA GLY A 172 15.17 -1.01 18.45
C GLY A 172 15.79 0.38 18.52
N GLN A 173 16.93 0.57 17.87
CA GLN A 173 17.62 1.86 17.83
C GLN A 173 16.88 2.84 16.92
N MET A 174 16.84 4.09 17.35
CA MET A 174 16.37 5.23 16.58
C MET A 174 17.54 5.73 15.74
N LEU A 175 17.45 5.67 14.42
CA LEU A 175 18.57 6.03 13.55
C LEU A 175 18.42 7.43 12.95
N PRO A 176 19.42 8.32 13.13
CA PRO A 176 19.43 9.60 12.43
C PRO A 176 19.65 9.37 10.93
N ALA A 177 18.82 10.01 10.13
CA ALA A 177 18.91 10.02 8.68
C ALA A 177 18.50 11.37 8.12
N ARG A 178 18.81 11.61 6.85
CA ARG A 178 18.40 12.77 6.09
C ARG A 178 17.49 12.33 4.96
N LEU A 179 16.26 12.83 4.96
CA LEU A 179 15.27 12.58 3.92
C LEU A 179 15.41 13.65 2.85
N ARG A 180 15.74 13.25 1.62
CA ARG A 180 15.97 14.14 0.47
C ARG A 180 14.96 13.90 -0.63
N LEU A 181 14.59 14.94 -1.38
CA LEU A 181 13.73 14.79 -2.55
C LEU A 181 14.54 14.94 -3.85
N GLU A 182 14.85 13.82 -4.50
CA GLU A 182 15.65 13.84 -5.73
C GLU A 182 14.77 13.91 -6.99
N GLN A 183 15.07 14.86 -7.88
CA GLN A 183 14.42 14.98 -9.18
C GLN A 183 15.15 14.12 -10.20
N ARG A 184 14.50 13.05 -10.67
CA ARG A 184 15.08 12.11 -11.65
C ARG A 184 14.28 12.10 -12.95
N GLN A 185 14.92 11.62 -14.01
CA GLN A 185 14.27 11.44 -15.30
C GLN A 185 14.66 10.11 -15.96
N VAL A 186 13.71 9.49 -16.64
CA VAL A 186 13.91 8.27 -17.42
C VAL A 186 13.50 8.54 -18.87
N LYS A 187 14.41 8.21 -19.78
CA LYS A 187 14.18 8.22 -21.23
C LYS A 187 14.10 6.78 -21.69
N ARG A 188 13.06 6.42 -22.46
CA ARG A 188 12.91 5.10 -23.07
C ARG A 188 12.68 5.29 -24.58
N PRO A 189 13.24 4.44 -25.45
CA PRO A 189 12.96 4.48 -26.87
C PRO A 189 11.45 4.46 -27.13
N GLY A 190 10.95 5.36 -27.97
CA GLY A 190 9.52 5.45 -28.31
C GLY A 190 8.59 5.99 -27.22
N GLN A 191 9.10 6.42 -26.05
CA GLN A 191 8.28 7.00 -24.98
C GLN A 191 8.75 8.40 -24.60
N GLN A 192 7.81 9.24 -24.16
CA GLN A 192 8.13 10.57 -23.63
C GLN A 192 9.01 10.48 -22.38
N THR A 193 9.90 11.45 -22.20
CA THR A 193 10.77 11.54 -21.02
C THR A 193 9.91 11.69 -19.76
N ARG A 194 9.98 10.72 -18.85
CA ARG A 194 9.26 10.78 -17.57
C ARG A 194 10.18 11.37 -16.52
N ARG A 195 9.83 12.55 -16.00
CA ARG A 195 10.47 13.16 -14.82
C ARG A 195 9.69 12.79 -13.57
N PHE A 196 10.33 12.52 -12.45
CA PHE A 196 9.65 12.16 -11.21
C PHE A 196 10.53 12.48 -10.00
N ALA A 197 9.90 12.76 -8.86
CA ALA A 197 10.58 13.00 -7.60
C ALA A 197 10.68 11.69 -6.80
N VAL A 198 11.85 11.38 -6.27
CA VAL A 198 12.13 10.17 -5.48
C VAL A 198 12.56 10.59 -4.07
N PRO A 199 11.81 10.22 -3.03
CA PRO A 199 12.31 10.36 -1.66
C PRO A 199 13.47 9.38 -1.42
N VAL A 200 14.63 9.92 -1.07
CA VAL A 200 15.83 9.15 -0.76
C VAL A 200 16.14 9.31 0.73
N LEU A 201 16.38 8.18 1.40
CA LEU A 201 16.72 8.14 2.82
C LEU A 201 18.22 7.89 2.96
N ASP A 202 18.95 8.94 3.34
CA ASP A 202 20.40 8.90 3.55
C ASP A 202 20.71 8.72 5.04
N VAL A 203 21.31 7.61 5.43
CA VAL A 203 21.56 7.31 6.85
C VAL A 203 22.86 7.97 7.29
N GLU A 204 22.83 8.73 8.38
CA GLU A 204 24.01 9.46 8.90
C GLU A 204 24.99 8.53 9.66
N VAL A 205 25.10 7.28 9.22
CA VAL A 205 25.97 6.27 9.82
C VAL A 205 26.67 5.54 8.68
N SER A 206 28.01 5.49 8.74
CA SER A 206 28.76 4.77 7.73
C SER A 206 28.47 3.26 7.80
N PRO A 207 28.52 2.53 6.66
CA PRO A 207 28.38 1.07 6.68
C PRO A 207 29.34 0.37 7.64
N GLY A 208 30.58 0.89 7.80
CA GLY A 208 31.54 0.37 8.77
C GLY A 208 31.09 0.53 10.22
N GLN A 209 30.46 1.65 10.58
CA GLN A 209 29.87 1.86 11.90
C GLN A 209 28.63 1.00 12.14
N LEU A 210 27.81 0.80 11.10
CA LEU A 210 26.62 -0.06 11.16
C LEU A 210 27.01 -1.54 11.38
N ILE A 211 28.04 -2.02 10.70
CA ILE A 211 28.52 -3.41 10.80
C ILE A 211 29.36 -3.63 12.07
N GLY A 212 30.13 -2.64 12.50
CA GLY A 212 31.05 -2.73 13.64
C GLY A 212 30.38 -2.75 15.02
N GLY A 213 29.04 -2.67 15.10
CA GLY A 213 28.29 -2.68 16.38
C GLY A 213 28.53 -1.47 17.29
N GLY A 214 29.28 -0.49 16.80
CA GLY A 214 29.70 0.71 17.50
C GLY A 214 29.06 1.95 16.91
N THR A 215 27.74 2.03 16.95
CA THR A 215 27.08 3.33 16.98
C THR A 215 27.33 3.92 18.37
N GLU A 216 28.45 4.61 18.54
CA GLU A 216 28.42 5.78 19.41
C GLU A 216 27.48 6.77 18.74
N VAL A 217 26.18 6.58 18.99
CA VAL A 217 25.18 7.61 18.78
C VAL A 217 25.75 8.82 19.47
N ARG A 218 26.11 9.85 18.69
CA ARG A 218 26.48 11.16 19.21
C ARG A 218 25.32 11.56 20.12
N GLN A 219 25.49 11.33 21.42
CA GLN A 219 24.46 11.62 22.38
C GLN A 219 24.16 13.09 22.20
N ILE A 220 22.87 13.39 22.03
CA ILE A 220 22.32 14.73 22.17
C ILE A 220 22.47 15.09 23.66
N SER A 221 23.71 15.32 24.07
CA SER A 221 24.07 15.76 25.41
C SER A 221 24.04 17.27 25.39
N ALA A 222 22.83 17.83 25.50
CA ALA A 222 22.70 19.13 26.13
C ALA A 222 23.17 18.96 27.57
N GLY A 223 24.27 19.62 27.92
CA GLY A 223 24.95 19.45 29.20
C GLY A 223 24.01 19.66 30.38
N VAL A 224 23.67 18.56 31.05
CA VAL A 224 23.25 18.53 32.44
C VAL A 224 23.93 17.31 33.06
N ALA A 225 24.72 17.57 34.10
CA ALA A 225 25.51 16.58 34.81
C ALA A 225 24.67 15.38 35.27
N GLU A 226 25.24 14.19 35.09
CA GLU A 226 24.74 12.91 35.58
C GLU A 226 24.51 12.91 37.10
N GLN A 227 23.32 12.47 37.49
CA GLN A 227 23.07 11.79 38.76
C GLN A 227 22.52 10.41 38.40
N PRO A 228 23.16 9.30 38.79
CA PRO A 228 22.66 7.98 38.46
C PRO A 228 21.46 7.65 39.36
N VAL A 229 20.28 7.55 38.74
CA VAL A 229 19.09 6.95 39.35
C VAL A 229 19.22 5.43 39.28
N ASP A 230 19.41 4.79 40.43
CA ASP A 230 19.38 3.35 40.62
C ASP A 230 18.01 2.79 40.24
N GLY A 231 17.93 2.11 39.10
CA GLY A 231 16.70 1.46 38.65
C GLY A 231 16.84 0.51 37.46
N ALA A 232 18.05 0.33 36.91
CA ALA A 232 18.28 -0.66 35.87
C ALA A 232 18.64 -2.01 36.51
N ALA A 233 17.70 -2.96 36.47
CA ALA A 233 18.02 -4.37 36.69
C ALA A 233 19.09 -4.80 35.69
N ARG A 234 20.35 -4.75 36.11
CA ARG A 234 21.50 -5.24 35.34
C ARG A 234 21.35 -6.75 35.25
N LEU A 235 21.05 -7.26 34.05
CA LEU A 235 21.10 -8.69 33.77
C LEU A 235 22.51 -9.17 34.07
N THR A 236 22.67 -9.90 35.16
CA THR A 236 23.94 -10.51 35.55
C THR A 236 24.16 -11.73 34.65
N PRO A 237 25.31 -11.86 33.98
CA PRO A 237 25.63 -13.06 33.22
C PRO A 237 25.59 -14.27 34.16
N VAL A 238 24.93 -15.35 33.73
CA VAL A 238 24.89 -16.60 34.48
C VAL A 238 26.33 -17.14 34.59
N PRO A 239 26.86 -17.37 35.80
CA PRO A 239 28.21 -17.88 35.96
C PRO A 239 28.34 -19.28 35.35
N ALA A 240 29.43 -19.54 34.63
CA ALA A 240 29.70 -20.80 33.93
C ALA A 240 29.85 -22.03 34.84
N SER A 241 29.81 -21.84 36.16
CA SER A 241 30.07 -22.87 37.17
C SER A 241 28.81 -23.37 37.90
N LEU A 242 27.61 -23.19 37.34
CA LEU A 242 26.43 -23.85 37.90
C LEU A 242 26.52 -25.36 37.66
N PRO A 243 26.33 -26.22 38.69
CA PRO A 243 26.26 -27.65 38.49
C PRO A 243 25.09 -27.95 37.57
N ALA A 244 25.35 -28.70 36.49
CA ALA A 244 24.30 -29.15 35.59
C ALA A 244 23.24 -29.88 36.41
N ALA A 245 22.00 -29.38 36.38
CA ALA A 245 20.88 -30.12 36.94
C ALA A 245 20.86 -31.51 36.28
N PRO A 246 20.58 -32.59 37.03
CA PRO A 246 20.62 -33.94 36.49
C PRO A 246 19.63 -34.04 35.33
N VAL A 247 20.16 -34.12 34.12
CA VAL A 247 19.38 -34.35 32.91
C VAL A 247 19.16 -35.85 32.84
N ALA A 248 17.89 -36.28 32.81
CA ALA A 248 17.54 -37.67 32.64
C ALA A 248 18.21 -38.23 31.38
N SER A 249 18.55 -39.52 31.38
CA SER A 249 19.22 -40.15 30.24
C SER A 249 18.37 -40.04 28.96
N VAL A 250 19.01 -40.11 27.79
CA VAL A 250 18.29 -40.06 26.49
C VAL A 250 17.22 -41.16 26.40
N ALA A 251 17.48 -42.32 27.00
CA ALA A 251 16.53 -43.42 27.11
C ALA A 251 15.31 -43.06 27.99
N GLU A 252 15.51 -42.39 29.12
CA GLU A 252 14.41 -41.91 29.98
C GLU A 252 13.60 -40.80 29.33
N GLN A 253 14.24 -39.90 28.56
CA GLN A 253 13.55 -38.84 27.85
C GLN A 253 12.67 -39.40 26.72
N ALA A 254 13.15 -40.44 26.01
CA ALA A 254 12.36 -41.13 24.99
C ALA A 254 11.16 -41.90 25.60
N ALA A 255 11.33 -42.52 26.76
CA ALA A 255 10.24 -43.19 27.47
C ALA A 255 9.16 -42.21 27.97
N ALA A 256 9.57 -41.05 28.48
CA ALA A 256 8.65 -40.00 28.96
C ALA A 256 7.80 -39.35 27.85
N ALA A 257 8.24 -39.45 26.58
CA ALA A 257 7.45 -39.00 25.44
C ALA A 257 6.30 -39.97 25.09
N ASN A 258 6.47 -41.26 25.35
CA ASN A 258 5.45 -42.29 25.08
C ASN A 258 4.41 -42.41 26.19
N GLU A 259 4.76 -42.06 27.44
CA GLU A 259 3.83 -41.98 28.56
C GLU A 259 3.95 -40.62 29.28
N PRO A 260 3.18 -39.60 28.86
CA PRO A 260 3.25 -38.29 29.48
C PRO A 260 2.72 -38.36 30.91
N LYS A 261 3.62 -38.33 31.90
CA LYS A 261 3.25 -38.16 33.32
C LYS A 261 2.54 -36.81 33.48
N THR A 262 1.29 -36.86 33.93
CA THR A 262 0.47 -35.66 34.13
C THR A 262 1.08 -34.83 35.25
N ARG A 263 1.66 -33.67 34.92
CA ARG A 263 2.20 -32.74 35.93
C ARG A 263 1.06 -32.22 36.81
N ALA A 264 1.30 -32.20 38.12
CA ALA A 264 0.36 -31.63 39.08
C ALA A 264 0.04 -30.17 38.73
N LYS A 265 -1.26 -29.86 38.67
CA LYS A 265 -1.77 -28.54 38.29
C LYS A 265 -1.36 -27.51 39.36
N ARG A 266 -0.80 -26.37 38.93
CA ARG A 266 -0.47 -25.27 39.86
C ARG A 266 -1.75 -24.62 40.36
N LYS A 267 -1.77 -24.18 41.63
CA LYS A 267 -2.94 -23.56 42.30
C LYS A 267 -3.59 -22.40 41.53
N ASN A 268 -2.85 -21.72 40.64
CA ASN A 268 -3.34 -20.56 39.88
C ASN A 268 -3.66 -20.87 38.39
N SER A 269 -3.78 -22.13 38.01
CA SER A 269 -4.18 -22.47 36.64
C SER A 269 -5.64 -22.12 36.40
N ALA A 270 -5.94 -21.45 35.28
CA ALA A 270 -7.30 -21.18 34.85
C ALA A 270 -8.16 -22.46 34.80
N ALA A 271 -9.46 -22.29 35.08
CA ALA A 271 -10.44 -23.37 34.95
C ALA A 271 -10.43 -23.89 33.50
N PRO A 272 -10.44 -25.21 33.28
CA PRO A 272 -10.52 -25.76 31.94
C PRO A 272 -11.85 -25.31 31.30
N ILE A 273 -11.75 -24.85 30.05
CA ILE A 273 -12.92 -24.43 29.26
C ILE A 273 -13.85 -25.66 29.15
N PRO A 274 -15.15 -25.52 29.47
CA PRO A 274 -16.09 -26.63 29.37
C PRO A 274 -16.15 -27.14 27.93
N SER A 275 -16.17 -28.46 27.76
CA SER A 275 -16.29 -29.10 26.46
C SER A 275 -17.59 -28.65 25.79
N THR A 276 -17.49 -28.09 24.59
CA THR A 276 -18.63 -27.58 23.82
C THR A 276 -19.55 -28.69 23.29
N GLY A 277 -19.26 -29.97 23.56
CA GLY A 277 -20.04 -31.12 23.10
C GLY A 277 -20.02 -31.33 21.57
N LEU A 278 -19.32 -30.47 20.83
CA LEU A 278 -19.23 -30.51 19.38
C LEU A 278 -18.10 -31.45 18.95
N LYS A 279 -18.45 -32.52 18.22
CA LYS A 279 -17.45 -33.39 17.59
C LYS A 279 -16.80 -32.65 16.41
N PRO A 280 -15.47 -32.74 16.23
CA PRO A 280 -14.79 -32.20 15.06
C PRO A 280 -15.42 -32.75 13.78
N ARG A 281 -15.68 -31.86 12.80
CA ARG A 281 -16.16 -32.28 11.49
C ARG A 281 -15.13 -33.16 10.82
N THR A 282 -15.59 -34.26 10.22
CA THR A 282 -14.76 -35.11 9.36
C THR A 282 -14.43 -34.40 8.05
N ALA A 283 -13.32 -34.77 7.40
CA ALA A 283 -12.88 -34.16 6.13
C ALA A 283 -13.97 -34.19 5.03
N GLY A 284 -14.77 -35.27 4.98
CA GLY A 284 -15.89 -35.37 4.04
C GLY A 284 -17.07 -34.43 4.35
N GLN A 285 -17.21 -33.96 5.60
CA GLN A 285 -18.23 -32.99 6.00
C GLN A 285 -17.78 -31.54 5.80
N ALA A 286 -16.47 -31.28 5.73
CA ALA A 286 -15.92 -29.97 5.38
C ALA A 286 -16.05 -29.66 3.89
N ALA A 287 -16.09 -30.70 3.04
CA ALA A 287 -16.22 -30.57 1.58
C ALA A 287 -17.69 -30.42 1.09
N ARG A 288 -18.68 -30.52 1.98
CA ARG A 288 -20.09 -30.33 1.60
C ARG A 288 -20.53 -28.90 1.94
N PRO A 289 -21.10 -28.13 0.99
CA PRO A 289 -21.74 -26.87 1.32
C PRO A 289 -22.94 -27.13 2.24
N ALA A 290 -23.15 -26.24 3.22
CA ALA A 290 -24.17 -26.39 4.24
C ALA A 290 -25.59 -26.50 3.62
N PRO A 291 -26.43 -27.45 4.06
CA PRO A 291 -27.79 -27.56 3.56
C PRO A 291 -28.62 -26.42 4.16
N GLY A 292 -28.96 -25.44 3.34
CA GLY A 292 -29.70 -24.23 3.73
C GLY A 292 -29.38 -22.99 2.89
N ALA A 293 -28.29 -23.00 2.12
CA ALA A 293 -28.04 -21.97 1.11
C ALA A 293 -28.87 -22.25 -0.16
N VAL A 294 -30.19 -22.12 -0.05
CA VAL A 294 -31.01 -21.91 -1.24
C VAL A 294 -30.70 -20.50 -1.70
N SER A 295 -29.90 -20.39 -2.75
CA SER A 295 -29.64 -19.15 -3.45
C SER A 295 -30.95 -18.70 -4.06
N GLU A 296 -31.61 -17.76 -3.39
CA GLU A 296 -32.55 -16.87 -4.04
C GLU A 296 -31.68 -15.96 -4.93
N ALA A 297 -31.67 -16.28 -6.21
CA ALA A 297 -30.94 -15.52 -7.23
C ALA A 297 -31.53 -14.11 -7.31
N ALA A 298 -30.92 -13.19 -6.54
CA ALA A 298 -31.01 -11.77 -6.84
C ALA A 298 -30.49 -11.56 -8.28
N PRO A 299 -31.14 -10.70 -9.09
CA PRO A 299 -30.71 -10.48 -10.46
C PRO A 299 -29.26 -9.99 -10.43
N VAL A 300 -28.40 -10.69 -11.19
CA VAL A 300 -27.00 -10.34 -11.38
C VAL A 300 -26.98 -8.90 -11.87
N ALA A 301 -26.54 -7.97 -11.04
CA ALA A 301 -26.31 -6.59 -11.47
C ALA A 301 -25.25 -6.67 -12.57
N GLU A 302 -25.63 -6.39 -13.81
CA GLU A 302 -24.74 -6.49 -14.96
C GLU A 302 -23.50 -5.61 -14.71
N GLU A 303 -22.32 -6.23 -14.65
CA GLU A 303 -21.06 -5.53 -14.38
C GLU A 303 -20.87 -4.39 -15.40
N MET A 304 -20.67 -3.17 -14.89
CA MET A 304 -20.42 -1.99 -15.74
C MET A 304 -19.13 -2.16 -16.55
N ILE A 305 -19.05 -1.51 -17.72
CA ILE A 305 -17.84 -1.45 -18.54
C ILE A 305 -16.61 -0.99 -17.72
N THR A 306 -15.48 -1.68 -17.90
CA THR A 306 -14.23 -1.32 -17.24
C THR A 306 -13.51 -0.18 -17.97
N ARG A 307 -12.65 0.57 -17.27
CA ARG A 307 -11.84 1.65 -17.87
C ARG A 307 -10.92 1.14 -18.99
N ALA A 308 -10.40 -0.07 -18.86
CA ALA A 308 -9.57 -0.70 -19.89
C ALA A 308 -10.37 -0.97 -21.17
N GLN A 309 -11.57 -1.52 -21.05
CA GLN A 309 -12.47 -1.73 -22.19
C GLN A 309 -12.88 -0.39 -22.82
N GLN A 310 -13.21 0.62 -22.02
CA GLN A 310 -13.56 1.95 -22.54
C GLN A 310 -12.40 2.58 -23.34
N ASN A 311 -11.17 2.48 -22.83
CA ASN A 311 -10.00 2.98 -23.54
C ASN A 311 -9.75 2.21 -24.85
N LYS A 312 -9.87 0.87 -24.84
CA LYS A 312 -9.68 0.04 -26.03
C LYS A 312 -10.75 0.33 -27.10
N LEU A 313 -12.02 0.40 -26.69
CA LEU A 313 -13.14 0.77 -27.55
C LEU A 313 -12.91 2.12 -28.23
N HIS A 314 -12.54 3.16 -27.46
CA HIS A 314 -12.32 4.50 -28.01
C HIS A 314 -11.12 4.57 -28.95
N ALA A 315 -10.07 3.78 -28.70
CA ALA A 315 -8.91 3.71 -29.58
C ALA A 315 -9.29 3.08 -30.92
N GLN A 316 -9.99 1.95 -30.91
CA GLN A 316 -10.41 1.25 -32.13
C GLN A 316 -11.37 2.11 -32.98
N LEU A 317 -12.32 2.81 -32.36
CA LEU A 317 -13.19 3.76 -33.09
C LEU A 317 -12.39 4.90 -33.73
N GLY A 318 -11.33 5.37 -33.06
CA GLY A 318 -10.41 6.37 -33.60
C GLY A 318 -9.66 5.88 -34.83
N GLU A 319 -9.30 4.60 -34.90
CA GLU A 319 -8.64 3.99 -36.07
C GLU A 319 -9.57 3.94 -37.30
N PHE A 320 -10.89 3.83 -37.09
CA PHE A 320 -11.91 3.98 -38.14
C PHE A 320 -12.27 5.44 -38.47
N GLY A 321 -11.61 6.42 -37.84
CA GLY A 321 -11.91 7.85 -38.04
C GLY A 321 -13.19 8.33 -37.34
N ILE A 322 -13.85 7.48 -36.55
CA ILE A 322 -15.06 7.81 -35.80
C ILE A 322 -14.65 8.54 -34.53
N ASN A 323 -14.49 9.86 -34.62
CA ASN A 323 -13.96 10.69 -33.55
C ASN A 323 -15.02 11.49 -32.80
N GLU A 324 -16.10 11.84 -33.49
CA GLU A 324 -17.21 12.63 -32.95
C GLU A 324 -18.06 11.80 -31.97
N ARG A 325 -18.46 12.43 -30.87
CA ARG A 325 -19.27 11.80 -29.83
C ARG A 325 -20.59 11.18 -30.35
N PRO A 326 -21.41 11.86 -31.18
CA PRO A 326 -22.65 11.26 -31.69
C PRO A 326 -22.37 9.99 -32.50
N ASP A 327 -21.40 10.03 -33.42
CA ASP A 327 -21.09 8.90 -34.30
C ASP A 327 -20.56 7.68 -33.51
N LYS A 328 -19.77 7.93 -32.46
CA LYS A 328 -19.34 6.88 -31.53
C LYS A 328 -20.51 6.22 -30.84
N LEU A 329 -21.46 6.99 -30.31
CA LEU A 329 -22.60 6.45 -29.60
C LEU A 329 -23.54 5.66 -30.53
N THR A 330 -23.75 6.15 -31.76
CA THR A 330 -24.53 5.42 -32.78
C THR A 330 -23.88 4.10 -33.15
N THR A 331 -22.59 4.12 -33.50
CA THR A 331 -21.83 2.92 -33.91
C THR A 331 -21.80 1.89 -32.79
N VAL A 332 -21.47 2.32 -31.57
CA VAL A 332 -21.39 1.43 -30.42
C VAL A 332 -22.76 0.93 -29.99
N GLY A 333 -23.79 1.76 -30.08
CA GLY A 333 -25.17 1.38 -29.81
C GLY A 333 -25.65 0.28 -30.75
N LEU A 334 -25.42 0.42 -32.05
CA LEU A 334 -25.76 -0.60 -33.05
C LEU A 334 -25.01 -1.91 -32.81
N LEU A 335 -23.68 -1.86 -32.63
CA LEU A 335 -22.87 -3.06 -32.40
C LEU A 335 -23.17 -3.75 -31.07
N ALA A 336 -23.54 -2.98 -30.03
CA ALA A 336 -23.95 -3.50 -28.73
C ALA A 336 -25.41 -3.97 -28.71
N ARG A 337 -26.15 -3.81 -29.81
CA ARG A 337 -27.61 -4.06 -29.92
C ARG A 337 -28.40 -3.28 -28.87
N ARG A 338 -28.02 -2.02 -28.68
CA ARG A 338 -28.60 -1.07 -27.72
C ARG A 338 -28.56 0.34 -28.32
N PRO A 339 -29.45 0.67 -29.26
CA PRO A 339 -29.37 1.91 -30.06
C PRO A 339 -29.59 3.20 -29.25
N ALA A 340 -30.06 3.11 -28.00
CA ALA A 340 -30.36 4.24 -27.13
C ALA A 340 -29.35 4.48 -26.00
N ILE A 341 -28.06 4.23 -26.22
CA ILE A 341 -27.02 4.59 -25.23
C ILE A 341 -26.76 6.09 -25.22
N THR A 342 -26.77 6.70 -24.04
CA THR A 342 -26.48 8.14 -23.84
C THR A 342 -25.01 8.38 -23.50
N SER A 343 -24.34 7.31 -23.04
CA SER A 343 -22.95 7.27 -22.66
C SER A 343 -22.37 5.88 -22.91
N SER A 344 -21.08 5.80 -23.24
CA SER A 344 -20.36 4.52 -23.27
C SER A 344 -20.32 3.83 -21.90
N ASN A 345 -20.59 4.56 -20.80
CA ASN A 345 -20.75 3.98 -19.46
C ASN A 345 -22.05 3.17 -19.30
N ASP A 346 -23.00 3.30 -20.22
CA ASP A 346 -24.28 2.58 -20.19
C ASP A 346 -24.11 1.12 -20.66
N LEU A 347 -22.91 0.75 -21.13
CA LEU A 347 -22.57 -0.60 -21.55
C LEU A 347 -22.20 -1.49 -20.37
N THR A 348 -22.63 -2.75 -20.45
CA THR A 348 -22.11 -3.82 -19.60
C THR A 348 -20.74 -4.26 -20.10
N LYS A 349 -19.98 -4.94 -19.24
CA LYS A 349 -18.70 -5.55 -19.57
C LYS A 349 -18.81 -6.53 -20.75
N ALA A 350 -19.89 -7.31 -20.82
CA ALA A 350 -20.13 -8.28 -21.88
C ALA A 350 -20.43 -7.59 -23.23
N GLN A 351 -21.26 -6.54 -23.19
CA GLN A 351 -21.56 -5.72 -24.37
C GLN A 351 -20.29 -5.04 -24.89
N ALA A 352 -19.51 -4.43 -23.99
CA ALA A 352 -18.25 -3.79 -24.36
C ALA A 352 -17.26 -4.77 -25.00
N SER A 353 -17.10 -5.97 -24.43
CA SER A 353 -16.26 -7.02 -25.04
C SER A 353 -16.74 -7.41 -26.43
N THR A 354 -18.06 -7.57 -26.61
CA THR A 354 -18.63 -7.94 -27.92
C THR A 354 -18.33 -6.89 -28.99
N VAL A 355 -18.52 -5.60 -28.65
CA VAL A 355 -18.22 -4.50 -29.57
C VAL A 355 -16.73 -4.44 -29.90
N ILE A 356 -15.86 -4.57 -28.89
CA ILE A 356 -14.40 -4.58 -29.07
C ILE A 356 -13.97 -5.71 -30.00
N ASP A 357 -14.52 -6.91 -29.83
CA ASP A 357 -14.17 -8.07 -30.65
C ASP A 357 -14.62 -7.90 -32.11
N VAL A 358 -15.76 -7.25 -32.34
CA VAL A 358 -16.24 -6.90 -33.69
C VAL A 358 -15.31 -5.87 -34.34
N LEU A 359 -14.96 -4.79 -33.62
CA LEU A 359 -14.04 -3.77 -34.12
C LEU A 359 -12.65 -4.34 -34.39
N GLU A 360 -12.14 -5.21 -33.52
CA GLU A 360 -10.86 -5.88 -33.69
C GLU A 360 -10.84 -6.78 -34.93
N ARG A 361 -11.93 -7.53 -35.16
CA ARG A 361 -12.08 -8.35 -36.37
C ARG A 361 -12.13 -7.50 -37.64
N ALA A 362 -12.84 -6.37 -37.60
CA ALA A 362 -12.92 -5.46 -38.74
C ALA A 362 -11.57 -4.79 -39.04
N LEU A 363 -10.80 -4.40 -38.01
CA LEU A 363 -9.45 -3.85 -38.18
C LEU A 363 -8.46 -4.86 -38.77
N ALA A 364 -8.68 -6.15 -38.55
CA ALA A 364 -7.86 -7.22 -39.08
C ALA A 364 -8.20 -7.63 -40.53
N ASP A 365 -9.25 -7.06 -41.13
CA ASP A 365 -9.64 -7.35 -42.51
C ASP A 365 -8.75 -6.64 -43.54
N VAL A 366 -8.79 -7.09 -44.79
CA VAL A 366 -8.06 -6.50 -45.92
C VAL A 366 -8.60 -5.10 -46.25
N ASP A 367 -9.89 -4.85 -46.01
CA ASP A 367 -10.54 -3.54 -46.17
C ASP A 367 -11.35 -3.18 -44.91
N PRO A 368 -10.68 -2.61 -43.88
CA PRO A 368 -11.31 -2.38 -42.58
C PRO A 368 -12.59 -1.52 -42.62
N PRO A 369 -12.67 -0.40 -43.36
CA PRO A 369 -13.90 0.37 -43.46
C PRO A 369 -15.07 -0.45 -44.00
N LYS A 370 -14.84 -1.23 -45.06
CA LYS A 370 -15.87 -2.09 -45.66
C LYS A 370 -16.31 -3.23 -44.72
N ALA A 371 -15.37 -3.78 -43.96
CA ALA A 371 -15.68 -4.80 -42.95
C ALA A 371 -16.52 -4.24 -41.79
N LEU A 372 -16.25 -3.01 -41.37
CA LEU A 372 -17.06 -2.31 -40.35
C LEU A 372 -18.47 -2.00 -40.88
N ASP A 373 -18.58 -1.48 -42.10
CA ASP A 373 -19.88 -1.20 -42.74
C ASP A 373 -20.73 -2.48 -42.86
N GLY A 374 -20.10 -3.60 -43.21
CA GLY A 374 -20.77 -4.91 -43.24
C GLY A 374 -21.25 -5.37 -41.86
N ALA A 375 -20.48 -5.12 -40.81
CA ALA A 375 -20.88 -5.44 -39.44
C ALA A 375 -22.02 -4.56 -38.93
N LEU A 376 -22.03 -3.27 -39.29
CA LEU A 376 -23.10 -2.34 -38.97
C LEU A 376 -24.40 -2.71 -39.70
N ALA A 377 -24.34 -2.98 -41.00
CA ALA A 377 -25.50 -3.43 -41.77
C ALA A 377 -26.09 -4.75 -41.24
N ALA A 378 -25.23 -5.67 -40.80
CA ALA A 378 -25.67 -6.91 -40.15
C ALA A 378 -26.30 -6.67 -38.77
N ALA A 379 -25.88 -5.63 -38.04
CA ALA A 379 -26.50 -5.25 -36.77
C ALA A 379 -27.88 -4.61 -36.99
N GLU A 380 -28.01 -3.72 -37.98
CA GLU A 380 -29.28 -3.08 -38.36
C GLU A 380 -30.33 -4.10 -38.84
N ALA A 381 -29.95 -5.07 -39.68
CA ALA A 381 -30.86 -6.09 -40.20
C ALA A 381 -31.45 -7.03 -39.13
N ASN A 382 -30.84 -7.09 -37.94
CA ASN A 382 -31.33 -7.89 -36.81
C ASN A 382 -32.27 -7.12 -35.87
N GLU A 383 -32.40 -5.80 -36.00
CA GLU A 383 -33.35 -5.00 -35.20
C GLU A 383 -34.79 -5.06 -35.73
N ASP A 384 -34.98 -5.25 -37.05
CA ASP A 384 -36.30 -5.30 -37.70
C ASP A 384 -37.04 -6.65 -37.54
N GLY A 385 -36.42 -7.63 -36.90
CA GLY A 385 -36.91 -9.02 -36.82
C GLY A 385 -37.39 -9.49 -35.45
N SER A 386 -37.53 -8.60 -34.45
CA SER A 386 -37.82 -8.99 -33.07
C SER A 386 -39.07 -8.37 -32.45
#